data_AF-A0A1G2XI63-F1
#
_entry.id   AF-A0A1G2XI63-F1
#
_cell.length_a   1.000
_cell.length_b   1.000
_cell.length_c   1.000
_cell.angle_alpha   90.00
_cell.angle_beta   90.00
_cell.angle_gamma   90.00
#
_symmetry.space_group_name_H-M   'P 1'
#
loop_
_entity.id
_entity.type
_entity.pdbx_description
1 polymer ?
#
loop_
_entity_poly.entity_id
_entity_poly.type
_entity_poly.pdbx_seq_one_letter_code
_entity_poly.pdbx_strand_id
1 'polypeptide(L)'
;MKIGSGFSTIDIAVSGLNAQDKNMSIISSNVANAQTTDNGSGKPYRRVEAIFKTDSDNGIGGVTVDDFSEDQSDFQKILKPGHPNADKDGYVSMPNVNLPIEMMNLATATKAYQANAAVLKRYQSMAETTLELLK
;
A
#
# COMPACT_ATOMS: atom_id res chain seq x y z
N MET A 1 -21.65 17.46 27.20
CA MET A 1 -21.96 17.51 25.75
C MET A 1 -21.34 16.26 25.13
N LYS A 2 -22.14 15.24 24.79
CA LYS A 2 -21.61 14.01 24.16
C LYS A 2 -21.21 14.36 22.73
N ILE A 3 -19.91 14.42 22.46
CA ILE A 3 -19.41 14.40 21.09
C ILE A 3 -19.76 13.00 20.56
N GLY A 4 -20.58 12.94 19.52
CA GLY A 4 -21.18 11.69 19.03
C GLY A 4 -20.12 10.65 18.69
N SER A 5 -20.45 9.38 18.97
CA SER A 5 -19.61 8.20 18.70
C SER A 5 -19.59 7.80 17.22
N GLY A 6 -19.33 8.78 16.34
CA GLY A 6 -18.96 8.55 14.95
C GLY A 6 -17.52 8.98 14.75
N PHE A 7 -16.75 8.28 13.93
CA PHE A 7 -15.39 8.69 13.59
C PHE A 7 -15.38 10.16 13.15
N SER A 8 -14.50 10.96 13.74
CA SER A 8 -14.27 12.33 13.27
C SER A 8 -13.71 12.26 11.84
N THR A 9 -13.96 13.30 11.02
CA THR A 9 -13.32 13.44 9.71
C THR A 9 -11.78 13.38 9.82
N ILE A 10 -11.25 13.77 10.98
CA ILE A 10 -9.84 13.60 11.37
C ILE A 10 -9.47 12.12 11.46
N ASP A 11 -10.23 11.31 12.19
CA ASP A 11 -9.92 9.89 12.42
C ASP A 11 -9.94 9.12 11.11
N ILE A 12 -10.89 9.44 10.22
CA ILE A 12 -10.94 8.88 8.86
C ILE A 12 -9.68 9.26 8.10
N ALA A 13 -9.29 10.53 8.07
CA ALA A 13 -8.08 10.97 7.38
C ALA A 13 -6.80 10.35 7.97
N VAL A 14 -6.68 10.23 9.30
CA VAL A 14 -5.54 9.58 9.98
C VAL A 14 -5.47 8.10 9.64
N SER A 15 -6.60 7.39 9.70
CA SER A 15 -6.65 5.97 9.31
C SER A 15 -6.24 5.78 7.85
N GLY A 16 -6.71 6.65 6.95
CA GLY A 16 -6.33 6.67 5.55
C GLY A 16 -4.84 6.93 5.32
N LEU A 17 -4.23 7.84 6.08
CA LEU A 17 -2.77 8.06 6.03
C LEU A 17 -2.00 6.80 6.41
N ASN A 18 -2.32 6.21 7.56
CA ASN A 18 -1.64 5.01 8.05
C ASN A 18 -1.82 3.82 7.10
N ALA A 19 -3.02 3.66 6.53
CA ALA A 19 -3.30 2.58 5.59
C ALA A 19 -2.51 2.75 4.28
N GLN A 20 -2.43 3.97 3.74
CA GLN A 20 -1.66 4.22 2.52
C GLN A 20 -0.14 4.18 2.75
N ASP A 21 0.36 4.56 3.92
CA ASP A 21 1.77 4.41 4.29
C ASP A 21 2.21 2.93 4.30
N LYS A 22 1.38 2.06 4.89
CA LYS A 22 1.58 0.60 4.83
C LYS A 22 1.52 0.08 3.39
N ASN A 23 0.56 0.54 2.60
CA ASN A 23 0.43 0.15 1.20
C ASN A 23 1.66 0.54 0.37
N MET A 24 2.15 1.76 0.54
CA MET A 24 3.40 2.23 -0.07
C MET A 24 4.59 1.37 0.34
N SER A 25 4.65 0.95 1.61
CA SER A 25 5.71 0.05 2.09
C SER A 25 5.69 -1.31 1.37
N ILE A 26 4.50 -1.87 1.12
CA ILE A 26 4.34 -3.14 0.37
C ILE A 26 4.74 -2.97 -1.09
N ILE A 27 4.25 -1.90 -1.75
CA ILE A 27 4.61 -1.59 -3.13
C ILE A 27 6.12 -1.41 -3.26
N SER A 28 6.75 -0.72 -2.30
CA SER A 28 8.20 -0.56 -2.26
C SER A 28 8.92 -1.90 -2.10
N SER A 29 8.43 -2.81 -1.25
CA SER A 29 8.95 -4.17 -1.14
C SER A 29 8.84 -4.94 -2.45
N ASN A 30 7.71 -4.84 -3.15
CA ASN A 30 7.52 -5.48 -4.45
C ASN A 30 8.52 -4.96 -5.48
N VAL A 31 8.69 -3.64 -5.59
CA VAL A 31 9.64 -3.01 -6.53
C VAL A 31 11.07 -3.44 -6.21
N ALA A 32 11.47 -3.42 -4.93
CA ALA A 32 12.80 -3.83 -4.50
C ALA A 32 13.09 -5.31 -4.83
N ASN A 33 12.07 -6.16 -4.75
CA ASN A 33 12.20 -7.59 -5.01
C ASN A 33 11.79 -8.04 -6.42
N ALA A 34 11.56 -7.12 -7.35
CA ALA A 34 11.08 -7.45 -8.68
C ALA A 34 12.09 -8.27 -9.53
N GLN A 35 13.35 -8.30 -9.11
CA GLN A 35 14.41 -9.11 -9.75
C GLN A 35 14.92 -10.26 -8.84
N THR A 36 14.28 -10.48 -7.69
CA THR A 36 14.70 -11.48 -6.70
C THR A 36 14.25 -12.87 -7.13
N THR A 37 15.16 -13.64 -7.72
CA THR A 37 14.92 -15.02 -8.19
C THR A 37 14.98 -16.08 -7.08
N ASP A 38 15.52 -15.71 -5.92
CA ASP A 38 15.51 -16.54 -4.71
C ASP A 38 15.16 -15.67 -3.50
N ASN A 39 14.01 -15.95 -2.89
CA ASN A 39 13.53 -15.31 -1.68
C ASN A 39 14.12 -15.91 -0.38
N GLY A 40 15.18 -16.71 -0.48
CA GLY A 40 15.80 -17.45 0.63
C GLY A 40 15.24 -18.86 0.82
N SER A 41 14.21 -19.25 0.06
CA SER A 41 13.61 -20.59 0.06
C SER A 41 13.79 -21.33 -1.28
N GLY A 42 14.64 -20.81 -2.18
CA GLY A 42 14.87 -21.37 -3.51
C GLY A 42 13.72 -21.09 -4.49
N LYS A 43 12.84 -20.12 -4.18
CA LYS A 43 11.72 -19.71 -5.05
C LYS A 43 11.80 -18.21 -5.37
N PRO A 44 11.30 -17.76 -6.52
CA PRO A 44 11.23 -16.34 -6.82
C PRO A 44 10.34 -15.60 -5.82
N TYR A 45 10.63 -14.32 -5.59
CA TYR A 45 9.75 -13.47 -4.81
C TYR A 45 8.34 -13.43 -5.43
N ARG A 46 7.32 -13.52 -4.59
CA ARG A 46 5.93 -13.42 -5.01
C ARG A 46 5.39 -12.05 -4.62
N ARG A 47 4.76 -11.38 -5.57
CA ARG A 47 4.12 -10.08 -5.38
C ARG A 47 3.07 -10.16 -4.27
N VAL A 48 3.05 -9.15 -3.41
CA VAL A 48 2.10 -9.05 -2.30
C VAL A 48 1.24 -7.80 -2.50
N GLU A 49 -0.06 -7.90 -2.20
CA GLU A 49 -1.01 -6.78 -2.25
C GLU A 49 -1.64 -6.51 -0.89
N ALA A 50 -1.95 -5.24 -0.60
CA ALA A 50 -2.66 -4.86 0.61
C ALA A 50 -4.17 -5.07 0.45
N ILE A 51 -4.79 -5.74 1.42
CA ILE A 51 -6.25 -5.84 1.50
C ILE A 51 -6.75 -4.79 2.49
N PHE A 52 -7.59 -3.88 2.00
CA PHE A 52 -8.18 -2.82 2.81
C PHE A 52 -9.54 -3.23 3.33
N LYS A 53 -9.84 -2.81 4.55
CA LYS A 53 -11.14 -2.99 5.20
C LYS A 53 -11.61 -1.67 5.79
N THR A 54 -12.88 -1.37 5.57
CA THR A 54 -13.52 -0.20 6.18
C THR A 54 -13.92 -0.51 7.61
N ASP A 55 -13.58 0.40 8.52
CA ASP A 55 -13.99 0.37 9.92
C ASP A 55 -15.29 1.19 10.07
N SER A 56 -16.40 0.62 9.60
CA SER A 56 -17.74 1.24 9.68
C SER A 56 -18.86 0.22 9.51
N ASP A 57 -19.89 0.34 10.36
CA ASP A 57 -21.14 -0.42 10.22
C ASP A 57 -22.10 0.22 9.20
N ASN A 58 -21.92 1.50 8.86
CA ASN A 58 -22.85 2.30 8.04
C ASN A 58 -22.23 2.75 6.69
N GLY A 59 -21.08 2.18 6.29
CA GLY A 59 -20.44 2.46 5.00
C GLY A 59 -19.64 3.77 4.92
N ILE A 60 -19.60 4.56 5.99
CA ILE A 60 -18.75 5.76 6.13
C ILE A 60 -17.89 5.59 7.38
N GLY A 61 -16.59 5.50 7.23
CA GLY A 61 -15.66 5.39 8.35
C GLY A 61 -14.21 5.27 7.91
N GLY A 62 -13.36 4.97 8.88
CA GLY A 62 -11.94 4.83 8.65
C GLY A 62 -11.60 3.61 7.80
N VAL A 63 -10.33 3.47 7.47
CA VAL A 63 -9.82 2.32 6.74
C VAL A 63 -8.60 1.75 7.44
N THR A 64 -8.50 0.43 7.47
CA THR A 64 -7.34 -0.31 7.96
C THR A 64 -6.87 -1.29 6.90
N VAL A 65 -5.59 -1.63 6.93
CA VAL A 65 -5.08 -2.79 6.17
C VAL A 65 -5.37 -4.03 7.01
N ASP A 66 -6.22 -4.91 6.49
CA ASP A 66 -6.73 -6.11 7.18
C ASP A 66 -5.74 -7.26 7.05
N ASP A 67 -5.22 -7.48 5.83
CA ASP A 67 -4.28 -8.55 5.53
C ASP A 67 -3.43 -8.20 4.30
N PHE A 68 -2.46 -9.05 4.01
CA PHE A 68 -1.65 -9.01 2.80
C PHE A 68 -1.84 -10.30 2.01
N SER A 69 -2.24 -10.18 0.75
CA SER A 69 -2.47 -11.35 -0.10
C SER A 69 -1.34 -11.51 -1.10
N GLU A 70 -0.81 -12.72 -1.20
CA GLU A 70 0.10 -13.09 -2.28
C GLU A 70 -0.66 -13.20 -3.61
N ASP A 71 -0.10 -12.62 -4.67
CA ASP A 71 -0.60 -12.73 -6.03
C ASP A 71 -0.40 -14.16 -6.54
N GLN A 72 -1.50 -14.86 -6.82
CA GLN A 72 -1.52 -16.25 -7.25
C GLN A 72 -1.22 -16.45 -8.75
N SER A 73 -0.95 -15.37 -9.48
CA SER A 73 -0.52 -15.45 -10.87
C SER A 73 0.79 -16.21 -11.01
N ASP A 74 0.99 -16.86 -12.17
CA ASP A 74 2.19 -17.62 -12.45
C ASP A 74 3.45 -16.76 -12.48
N PHE A 75 4.57 -17.36 -12.11
CA PHE A 75 5.89 -16.74 -12.26
C PHE A 75 6.27 -16.64 -13.74
N GLN A 76 6.98 -15.57 -14.09
CA GLN A 76 7.45 -15.38 -15.46
C GLN A 76 8.68 -16.24 -15.71
N LYS A 77 8.65 -17.10 -16.73
CA LYS A 77 9.83 -17.87 -17.15
C LYS A 77 10.57 -17.11 -18.25
N ILE A 78 11.84 -16.80 -18.02
CA ILE A 78 12.69 -16.08 -18.98
C ILE A 78 13.89 -16.96 -19.32
N LEU A 79 14.14 -17.17 -20.61
CA LEU A 79 15.32 -17.88 -21.09
C LEU A 79 16.57 -17.03 -20.83
N LYS A 80 17.43 -17.49 -19.93
CA LYS A 80 18.72 -16.87 -19.59
C LYS A 80 19.80 -17.95 -19.46
N PRO A 81 20.34 -18.45 -20.59
CA PRO A 81 21.36 -19.48 -20.57
C PRO A 81 22.59 -19.03 -19.76
N GLY A 82 23.05 -19.86 -18.83
CA GLY A 82 24.20 -19.58 -17.97
C GLY A 82 23.90 -18.78 -16.70
N HIS A 83 22.64 -18.44 -16.41
CA HIS A 83 22.28 -17.85 -15.13
C HIS A 83 22.40 -18.89 -13.99
N PRO A 84 22.92 -18.54 -12.80
CA PRO A 84 23.08 -19.48 -11.68
C PRO A 84 21.79 -20.19 -11.27
N ASN A 85 20.66 -19.48 -11.36
CA ASN A 85 19.34 -19.98 -11.01
C ASN A 85 18.53 -20.47 -12.24
N ALA A 86 19.20 -20.74 -13.37
CA ALA A 86 18.54 -21.34 -14.53
C ALA A 86 18.30 -22.84 -14.31
N ASP A 87 17.18 -23.34 -14.82
CA ASP A 87 16.91 -24.77 -14.90
C ASP A 87 17.77 -25.45 -15.99
N LYS A 88 17.57 -26.77 -16.17
CA LYS A 88 18.31 -27.58 -17.14
C LYS A 88 18.14 -27.10 -18.59
N ASP A 89 17.03 -26.44 -18.88
CA ASP A 89 16.68 -25.93 -20.20
C ASP A 89 17.10 -24.45 -20.38
N GLY A 90 17.73 -23.86 -19.36
CA GLY A 90 18.23 -22.48 -19.38
C GLY A 90 17.20 -21.42 -18.96
N TYR A 91 16.04 -21.81 -18.44
CA TYR A 91 15.00 -20.87 -18.00
C TYR A 91 15.18 -20.48 -16.54
N VAL A 92 14.97 -19.20 -16.26
CA VAL A 92 14.93 -18.64 -14.91
C VAL A 92 13.49 -18.26 -14.60
N SER A 93 12.99 -18.72 -13.45
CA SER A 93 11.72 -18.25 -12.92
C SER A 93 11.92 -16.89 -12.25
N MET A 94 11.20 -15.90 -12.72
CA MET A 94 11.25 -14.52 -12.24
C MET A 94 10.00 -14.21 -11.41
N PRO A 95 10.11 -13.27 -10.46
CA PRO A 95 8.95 -12.74 -9.73
C PRO A 95 7.81 -12.32 -10.65
N ASN A 96 6.57 -12.49 -10.18
CA ASN A 96 5.37 -12.01 -10.85
C ASN A 96 5.10 -10.51 -10.58
N VAL A 97 6.17 -9.72 -10.41
CA VAL A 97 6.09 -8.27 -10.16
C VAL A 97 6.21 -7.51 -11.47
N ASN A 98 5.24 -6.64 -11.75
CA ASN A 98 5.26 -5.76 -12.91
C ASN A 98 5.61 -4.31 -12.47
N LEU A 99 6.84 -3.87 -12.76
CA LEU A 99 7.35 -2.56 -12.35
C LEU A 99 6.45 -1.39 -12.80
N PRO A 100 6.04 -1.29 -14.08
CA PRO A 100 5.11 -0.25 -14.51
C PRO A 100 3.82 -0.19 -13.67
N ILE A 101 3.22 -1.33 -13.35
CA ILE A 101 2.01 -1.41 -12.52
C ILE A 101 2.30 -0.98 -11.09
N GLU A 102 3.40 -1.45 -10.49
CA GLU A 102 3.77 -1.06 -9.11
C GLU A 102 4.04 0.45 -9.00
N MET A 103 4.68 1.07 -10.00
CA MET A 103 4.89 2.51 -10.01
C MET A 103 3.58 3.29 -10.16
N MET A 104 2.63 2.78 -10.95
CA MET A 104 1.28 3.35 -11.03
C MET A 104 0.54 3.23 -9.70
N ASN A 105 0.62 2.07 -9.04
CA ASN A 105 0.03 1.85 -7.73
C ASN A 105 0.65 2.77 -6.67
N LEU A 106 1.97 2.95 -6.71
CA LEU A 106 2.69 3.86 -5.81
C LEU A 106 2.24 5.30 -6.00
N ALA A 107 2.05 5.74 -7.26
CA ALA A 107 1.55 7.08 -7.56
C ALA A 107 0.13 7.28 -7.00
N THR A 108 -0.75 6.31 -7.18
CA THR A 108 -2.11 6.34 -6.61
C THR A 108 -2.10 6.39 -5.08
N ALA A 109 -1.32 5.52 -4.43
CA ALA A 109 -1.20 5.48 -2.97
C ALA A 109 -0.63 6.80 -2.41
N THR A 110 0.40 7.35 -3.06
CA THR A 110 0.98 8.65 -2.70
C THR A 110 -0.05 9.78 -2.81
N LYS A 111 -0.88 9.78 -3.86
CA LYS A 111 -1.94 10.78 -4.04
C LYS A 111 -3.02 10.65 -2.97
N ALA A 112 -3.42 9.44 -2.62
CA ALA A 112 -4.36 9.19 -1.53
C ALA A 112 -3.81 9.65 -0.16
N TYR A 113 -2.53 9.38 0.11
CA TYR A 113 -1.84 9.89 1.29
C TYR A 113 -1.85 11.42 1.34
N GLN A 114 -1.47 12.08 0.23
CA GLN A 114 -1.48 13.54 0.12
C GLN A 114 -2.88 14.13 0.33
N ALA A 115 -3.92 13.49 -0.19
CA ALA A 115 -5.30 13.93 -0.03
C ALA A 115 -5.73 13.90 1.46
N ASN A 116 -5.45 12.81 2.17
CA ASN A 116 -5.75 12.71 3.61
C ASN A 116 -4.95 13.72 4.44
N ALA A 117 -3.67 13.93 4.12
CA ALA A 117 -2.84 14.94 4.79
C ALA A 117 -3.39 16.36 4.57
N ALA A 118 -3.89 16.66 3.38
CA ALA A 118 -4.51 17.94 3.08
C ALA A 118 -5.80 18.17 3.89
N VAL A 119 -6.60 17.13 4.14
CA VAL A 119 -7.79 17.21 5.02
C VAL A 119 -7.37 17.57 6.44
N LEU A 120 -6.37 16.89 7.00
CA LEU A 120 -5.86 17.19 8.34
C LEU A 120 -5.35 18.63 8.46
N LYS A 121 -4.60 19.09 7.46
CA LYS A 121 -4.07 20.46 7.44
C LYS A 121 -5.20 21.50 7.42
N ARG A 122 -6.28 21.26 6.65
CA ARG A 122 -7.45 22.15 6.62
C ARG A 122 -8.15 22.20 7.98
N TYR A 123 -8.30 21.05 8.63
CA TYR A 123 -8.91 20.99 9.95
C TYR A 123 -8.07 21.77 10.99
N GLN A 124 -6.75 21.62 10.96
CA GLN A 124 -5.86 22.38 11.84
C GLN A 124 -6.05 23.89 11.68
N SER A 125 -6.08 24.39 10.44
CA SER A 125 -6.31 25.83 10.19
C SER A 125 -7.68 26.29 10.70
N MET A 126 -8.74 25.47 10.54
CA MET A 126 -10.06 25.81 11.09
C MET A 126 -10.05 25.89 12.62
N ALA A 127 -9.36 24.97 13.29
CA ALA A 127 -9.22 24.97 14.75
C ALA A 127 -8.45 26.21 15.25
N GLU A 128 -7.36 26.56 14.58
CA GLU A 128 -6.57 27.77 14.87
C GLU A 128 -7.40 29.04 14.70
N THR A 129 -8.11 29.20 13.57
CA THR A 129 -9.01 30.35 13.36
C THR A 129 -10.11 30.43 14.42
N THR A 130 -10.67 29.28 14.83
CA THR A 130 -11.69 29.26 15.89
C THR A 130 -11.12 29.72 17.22
N LEU A 131 -9.91 29.29 17.57
CA LEU A 131 -9.23 29.74 18.80
C LEU A 131 -8.88 31.23 18.76
N GLU A 132 -8.54 31.78 17.59
CA GLU A 132 -8.33 33.22 17.41
C GLU A 132 -9.61 34.02 17.60
N LEU A 133 -10.75 33.56 17.08
CA LEU A 133 -12.05 34.23 17.23
C LEU A 133 -12.60 34.18 18.66
N LEU A 134 -12.15 33.23 19.49
CA LEU A 134 -12.55 33.08 20.89
C LEU A 134 -11.72 33.93 21.86
N LYS A 135 -10.65 34.58 21.39
CA LYS A 135 -9.85 35.54 22.16
C LYS A 135 -10.43 36.95 22.07
#